data_AF-A0A7W1LX74-F1
#
_entry.id   AF-A0A7W1LX74-F1
#
_cell.length_a   1.000
_cell.length_b   1.000
_cell.length_c   1.000
_cell.angle_alpha   90.00
_cell.angle_beta   90.00
_cell.angle_gamma   90.00
#
_symmetry.space_group_name_H-M   'P 1'
#
loop_
_entity.id
_entity.type
_entity.pdbx_description
1 polymer ?
#
loop_
_entity_poly.entity_id
_entity_poly.type
_entity_poly.pdbx_seq_one_letter_code
_entity_poly.pdbx_strand_id
1 'polypeptide(L)'
;MLCLVVLALSFAATNVRAQTGAGRGPDPSTVRDPDLEKDSMKSLEAVRLYFRLRKAYVAALNRCEEIIAGNPTFSRMDEVLYYAGASSLYLSENKGKQVPKKEVSAEKYRTDGRDYLSLVVNNYPDSEFRKLAEKELSRLGGPKITTRQ
;
A
#
# COMPACT_ATOMS: atom_id res chain seq x y z
N MET A 1 32.10 -54.95 -27.25
CA MET A 1 31.99 -53.50 -26.96
C MET A 1 30.65 -53.25 -26.31
N LEU A 2 30.64 -52.98 -25.00
CA LEU A 2 29.44 -52.80 -24.19
C LEU A 2 29.33 -51.29 -23.88
N CYS A 3 28.35 -50.62 -24.47
CA CYS A 3 28.14 -49.18 -24.29
C CYS A 3 27.48 -48.89 -22.93
N LEU A 4 28.25 -48.21 -22.07
CA LEU A 4 27.85 -47.57 -20.82
C LEU A 4 27.14 -46.25 -21.09
N VAL A 5 25.85 -46.15 -20.79
CA VAL A 5 25.09 -44.88 -20.65
C VAL A 5 23.83 -45.21 -19.81
N VAL A 6 23.29 -44.45 -18.86
CA VAL A 6 23.30 -43.03 -18.53
C VAL A 6 23.10 -42.91 -17.00
N LEU A 7 23.82 -41.97 -16.39
CA LEU A 7 23.67 -41.46 -15.03
C LEU A 7 22.40 -40.60 -14.94
N ALA A 8 21.37 -41.02 -14.20
CA ALA A 8 20.19 -40.20 -13.91
C ALA A 8 20.32 -39.55 -12.51
N LEU A 9 20.96 -38.40 -12.46
CA LEU A 9 20.96 -37.49 -11.31
C LEU A 9 19.60 -36.77 -11.24
N SER A 10 18.73 -37.24 -10.36
CA SER A 10 17.48 -36.55 -10.00
C SER A 10 17.79 -35.34 -9.13
N PHE A 11 17.95 -34.17 -9.73
CA PHE A 11 17.94 -32.89 -9.01
C PHE A 11 16.50 -32.56 -8.61
N ALA A 12 16.14 -32.88 -7.36
CA ALA A 12 14.95 -32.34 -6.73
C ALA A 12 15.20 -30.86 -6.41
N ALA A 13 14.82 -29.97 -7.32
CA ALA A 13 14.78 -28.54 -7.07
C ALA A 13 13.63 -28.23 -6.10
N THR A 14 13.92 -28.27 -4.81
CA THR A 14 13.04 -27.67 -3.80
C THR A 14 13.12 -26.16 -3.96
N ASN A 15 12.11 -25.59 -4.61
CA ASN A 15 11.88 -24.15 -4.57
C ASN A 15 11.41 -23.79 -3.16
N VAL A 16 12.36 -23.65 -2.23
CA VAL A 16 12.14 -22.94 -0.98
C VAL A 16 11.89 -21.49 -1.35
N ARG A 17 10.62 -21.12 -1.47
CA ARG A 17 10.21 -19.71 -1.45
C ARG A 17 10.51 -19.21 -0.04
N ALA A 18 11.68 -18.59 0.13
CA ALA A 18 11.93 -17.73 1.25
C ALA A 18 10.76 -16.76 1.37
N GLN A 19 10.04 -16.80 2.48
CA GLN A 19 9.02 -15.83 2.84
C GLN A 19 9.74 -14.49 3.06
N THR A 20 9.94 -13.74 1.98
CA THR A 20 10.43 -12.37 2.06
C THR A 20 9.30 -11.48 2.56
N GLY A 21 9.47 -10.92 3.75
CA GLY A 21 8.72 -9.74 4.19
C GLY A 21 7.98 -9.82 5.52
N ALA A 22 8.55 -10.45 6.56
CA ALA A 22 8.17 -10.09 7.92
C ALA A 22 8.75 -8.69 8.22
N GLY A 23 7.88 -7.67 8.19
CA GLY A 23 8.20 -6.31 8.67
C GLY A 23 8.13 -5.18 7.64
N ARG A 24 7.07 -5.06 6.84
CA ARG A 24 6.78 -3.81 6.09
C ARG A 24 6.01 -2.82 6.98
N GLY A 25 6.67 -2.35 8.03
CA GLY A 25 6.12 -1.32 8.92
C GLY A 25 6.88 -1.11 10.22
N PRO A 26 6.56 -0.03 10.95
CA PRO A 26 7.20 0.25 12.23
C PRO A 26 6.80 -0.83 13.23
N ASP A 27 7.80 -1.60 13.65
CA ASP A 27 7.77 -2.72 14.60
C ASP A 27 7.44 -4.13 14.04
N PRO A 28 8.48 -4.95 13.75
CA PRO A 28 8.31 -6.34 13.35
C PRO A 28 7.84 -7.26 14.49
N SER A 29 7.89 -6.81 15.75
CA SER A 29 7.41 -7.58 16.92
C SER A 29 5.90 -7.48 17.16
N THR A 30 5.20 -6.65 16.36
CA THR A 30 3.75 -6.48 16.43
C THR A 30 3.02 -7.80 16.17
N VAL A 31 2.22 -8.25 17.15
CA VAL A 31 1.29 -9.38 17.00
C VAL A 31 0.11 -8.92 16.15
N ARG A 32 -0.14 -9.62 15.04
CA ARG A 32 -1.22 -9.33 14.10
C ARG A 32 -2.30 -10.39 14.19
N ASP A 33 -3.55 -9.96 14.24
CA ASP A 33 -4.70 -10.86 14.20
C ASP A 33 -4.83 -11.45 12.77
N PRO A 34 -4.77 -12.79 12.61
CA PRO A 34 -4.83 -13.43 11.29
C PRO A 34 -6.12 -13.18 10.52
N ASP A 35 -7.25 -13.04 11.21
CA ASP A 35 -8.56 -12.82 10.58
C ASP A 35 -8.66 -11.36 10.10
N LEU A 36 -8.23 -10.40 10.93
CA LEU A 36 -8.16 -8.99 10.51
C LEU A 36 -7.16 -8.77 9.36
N GLU A 37 -6.03 -9.48 9.35
CA GLU A 37 -5.08 -9.46 8.24
C GLU A 37 -5.73 -9.94 6.94
N LYS A 38 -6.44 -11.07 6.98
CA LYS A 38 -7.13 -11.63 5.82
C LYS A 38 -8.20 -10.70 5.27
N ASP A 39 -9.00 -10.09 6.14
CA ASP A 39 -10.05 -9.15 5.75
C ASP A 39 -9.47 -7.84 5.18
N SER A 40 -8.38 -7.35 5.78
CA SER A 40 -7.65 -6.19 5.29
C SER A 40 -6.98 -6.47 3.94
N MET A 41 -6.46 -7.68 3.72
CA MET A 41 -5.93 -8.11 2.42
C MET A 41 -6.99 -8.12 1.33
N LYS A 42 -8.18 -8.69 1.59
CA LYS A 42 -9.31 -8.67 0.64
C LYS A 42 -9.75 -7.24 0.32
N SER A 43 -9.76 -6.37 1.33
CA SER A 43 -10.06 -4.96 1.17
C SER A 43 -9.01 -4.25 0.32
N LEU A 44 -7.73 -4.53 0.53
CA LEU A 44 -6.63 -3.99 -0.26
C LEU A 44 -6.67 -4.47 -1.73
N GLU A 45 -7.09 -5.70 -2.00
CA GLU A 45 -7.32 -6.17 -3.37
C GLU A 45 -8.41 -5.35 -4.08
N ALA A 46 -9.50 -5.02 -3.38
CA ALA A 46 -10.53 -4.12 -3.89
C ALA A 46 -9.99 -2.71 -4.15
N VAL A 47 -9.15 -2.18 -3.25
CA VAL A 47 -8.46 -0.89 -3.44
C VAL A 47 -7.65 -0.88 -4.75
N ARG A 48 -6.82 -1.90 -4.97
CA ARG A 48 -6.00 -2.02 -6.20
C ARG A 48 -6.87 -2.01 -7.46
N LEU A 49 -7.97 -2.75 -7.45
CA LEU A 49 -8.94 -2.80 -8.56
C LEU A 49 -9.60 -1.45 -8.81
N TYR A 50 -10.11 -0.81 -7.74
CA TYR A 50 -10.78 0.48 -7.81
C TYR A 50 -9.86 1.58 -8.30
N PHE A 51 -8.63 1.61 -7.78
CA PHE A 51 -7.64 2.62 -8.13
C PHE A 51 -7.17 2.49 -9.58
N ARG A 52 -6.72 1.29 -10.00
CA ARG A 52 -6.07 1.12 -11.31
C ARG A 52 -7.06 1.02 -12.47
N LEU A 53 -8.00 0.08 -12.39
CA LEU A 53 -8.86 -0.25 -13.53
C LEU A 53 -10.09 0.65 -13.60
N ARG A 54 -10.72 0.91 -12.44
CA ARG A 54 -12.00 1.63 -12.41
C ARG A 54 -11.83 3.15 -12.30
N LYS A 55 -10.66 3.62 -11.87
CA LYS A 55 -10.42 5.03 -11.48
C LYS A 55 -11.50 5.53 -10.51
N ALA A 56 -11.90 4.64 -9.61
CA ALA A 56 -12.92 4.84 -8.59
C ALA A 56 -12.24 5.28 -7.29
N TYR A 57 -11.68 6.49 -7.30
CA TYR A 57 -10.82 6.97 -6.22
C TYR A 57 -11.57 7.22 -4.91
N VAL A 58 -12.86 7.55 -4.96
CA VAL A 58 -13.71 7.64 -3.74
C VAL A 58 -13.83 6.26 -3.10
N ALA A 59 -14.12 5.23 -3.89
CA ALA A 59 -14.24 3.87 -3.37
C ALA A 59 -12.90 3.31 -2.86
N ALA A 60 -11.80 3.63 -3.56
CA ALA A 60 -10.46 3.26 -3.11
C ALA A 60 -10.10 3.94 -1.79
N LEU A 61 -10.35 5.26 -1.67
CA LEU A 61 -10.08 6.03 -0.47
C LEU A 61 -10.88 5.52 0.74
N ASN A 62 -12.20 5.38 0.60
CA ASN A 62 -13.06 4.88 1.68
C ASN A 62 -12.57 3.53 2.21
N ARG A 63 -12.19 2.61 1.32
CA ARG A 63 -11.69 1.31 1.72
C ARG A 63 -10.32 1.38 2.40
N CYS A 64 -9.46 2.30 1.98
CA CYS A 64 -8.20 2.54 2.69
C CYS A 64 -8.46 3.07 4.10
N GLU A 65 -9.36 4.03 4.26
CA GLU A 65 -9.74 4.60 5.56
C GLU A 65 -10.35 3.54 6.49
N GLU A 66 -11.18 2.63 5.96
CA GLU A 66 -11.68 1.46 6.69
C GLU A 66 -10.54 0.57 7.23
N ILE A 67 -9.52 0.28 6.41
CA ILE A 67 -8.36 -0.52 6.84
C ILE A 67 -7.54 0.25 7.89
N ILE A 68 -7.27 1.54 7.66
CA ILE A 68 -6.47 2.37 8.57
C ILE A 68 -7.13 2.44 9.95
N ALA A 69 -8.46 2.59 10.01
CA ALA A 69 -9.20 2.65 11.26
C ALA A 69 -9.40 1.27 11.91
N GLY A 70 -9.64 0.21 11.11
CA GLY A 70 -9.99 -1.12 11.61
C GLY A 70 -8.80 -2.04 11.89
N ASN A 71 -7.67 -1.85 11.21
CA ASN A 71 -6.46 -2.65 11.38
C ASN A 71 -5.19 -1.77 11.23
N PRO A 72 -4.88 -0.92 12.22
CA PRO A 72 -3.72 -0.02 12.16
C PRO A 72 -2.37 -0.75 12.08
N THR A 73 -2.31 -2.01 12.49
CA THR A 73 -1.11 -2.87 12.48
C THR A 73 -0.95 -3.69 11.20
N PHE A 74 -1.79 -3.44 10.19
CA PHE A 74 -1.84 -4.21 8.97
C PHE A 74 -0.47 -4.35 8.29
N SER A 75 -0.14 -5.57 7.87
CA SER A 75 1.15 -5.90 7.27
C SER A 75 1.51 -5.13 5.99
N ARG A 76 0.52 -4.51 5.33
CA ARG A 76 0.67 -3.74 4.07
C ARG A 76 0.19 -2.30 4.23
N MET A 77 0.35 -1.75 5.42
CA MET A 77 -0.10 -0.40 5.72
C MET A 77 0.61 0.67 4.86
N ASP A 78 1.86 0.44 4.47
CA ASP A 78 2.57 1.28 3.50
C ASP A 78 1.82 1.46 2.18
N GLU A 79 1.33 0.35 1.63
CA GLU A 79 0.56 0.31 0.39
C GLU A 79 -0.81 0.97 0.55
N VAL A 80 -1.49 0.73 1.68
CA VAL A 80 -2.78 1.35 2.01
C VAL A 80 -2.64 2.87 2.12
N LEU A 81 -1.64 3.35 2.85
CA LEU A 81 -1.37 4.79 3.01
C LEU A 81 -1.02 5.43 1.67
N TYR A 82 -0.23 4.76 0.83
CA TYR A 82 0.06 5.25 -0.51
C TYR A 82 -1.22 5.42 -1.34
N TYR A 83 -2.08 4.40 -1.37
CA TYR A 83 -3.33 4.48 -2.13
C TYR A 83 -4.33 5.49 -1.56
N ALA A 84 -4.42 5.64 -0.25
CA ALA A 84 -5.21 6.69 0.40
C ALA A 84 -4.73 8.08 -0.04
N GLY A 85 -3.41 8.29 0.04
CA GLY A 85 -2.76 9.52 -0.35
C GLY A 85 -2.98 9.88 -1.82
N ALA A 86 -2.63 8.96 -2.72
CA ALA A 86 -2.79 9.15 -4.16
C ALA A 86 -4.26 9.31 -4.57
N SER A 87 -5.19 8.57 -3.97
CA SER A 87 -6.63 8.72 -4.26
C SER A 87 -7.12 10.10 -3.86
N SER A 88 -6.73 10.57 -2.68
CA SER A 88 -7.09 11.91 -2.19
C SER A 88 -6.55 12.99 -3.12
N LEU A 89 -5.28 12.91 -3.54
CA LEU A 89 -4.72 13.85 -4.50
C LEU A 89 -5.47 13.86 -5.82
N TYR A 90 -5.79 12.69 -6.37
CA TYR A 90 -6.57 12.62 -7.60
C TYR A 90 -7.97 13.20 -7.46
N LEU A 91 -8.63 13.02 -6.32
CA LEU A 91 -9.91 13.66 -6.05
C LEU A 91 -9.79 15.18 -5.94
N SER A 92 -8.71 15.70 -5.33
CA SER A 92 -8.44 17.15 -5.28
C SER A 92 -8.27 17.77 -6.68
N GLU A 93 -7.78 16.98 -7.63
CA GLU A 93 -7.59 17.38 -9.03
C GLU A 93 -8.83 17.07 -9.90
N ASN A 94 -9.98 16.72 -9.29
CA ASN A 94 -11.21 16.31 -9.97
C ASN A 94 -11.02 15.14 -10.96
N LYS A 95 -10.06 14.25 -10.69
CA LYS A 95 -9.83 13.04 -11.49
C LYS A 95 -10.71 11.89 -11.02
N GLY A 96 -10.91 10.93 -11.92
CA GLY A 96 -11.64 9.69 -11.66
C GLY A 96 -13.00 9.65 -12.34
N LYS A 97 -13.71 8.53 -12.16
CA LYS A 97 -15.07 8.34 -12.72
C LYS A 97 -16.19 8.64 -11.73
N GLN A 98 -15.85 8.90 -10.48
CA GLN A 98 -16.80 9.12 -9.40
C GLN A 98 -16.81 10.60 -9.02
N VAL A 99 -18.00 11.11 -8.73
CA VAL A 99 -18.16 12.46 -8.18
C VAL A 99 -17.87 12.39 -6.68
N PRO A 100 -16.91 13.18 -6.15
CA PRO A 100 -16.66 13.26 -4.72
C PRO A 100 -17.90 13.81 -3.97
N LYS A 101 -17.94 13.56 -2.67
CA LYS A 101 -18.95 14.17 -1.78
C LYS A 101 -18.80 15.69 -1.81
N LYS A 102 -19.91 16.43 -1.96
CA LYS A 102 -19.89 17.91 -2.08
C LYS A 102 -19.38 18.60 -0.81
N GLU A 103 -19.43 17.89 0.31
CA GLU A 103 -19.03 18.37 1.62
C GLU A 103 -17.51 18.39 1.81
N VAL A 104 -16.75 17.67 0.97
CA VAL A 104 -15.28 17.61 1.04
C VAL A 104 -14.68 18.52 -0.02
N SER A 105 -13.94 19.55 0.41
CA SER A 105 -13.28 20.47 -0.50
C SER A 105 -12.06 19.84 -1.17
N ALA A 106 -11.70 20.33 -2.37
CA ALA A 106 -10.47 19.93 -3.05
C ALA A 106 -9.22 20.17 -2.18
N GLU A 107 -9.19 21.25 -1.41
CA GLU A 107 -8.07 21.56 -0.51
C GLU A 107 -7.97 20.57 0.65
N LYS A 108 -9.11 20.10 1.17
CA LYS A 108 -9.12 19.03 2.17
C LYS A 108 -8.53 17.74 1.60
N TYR A 109 -8.97 17.32 0.42
CA TYR A 109 -8.38 16.15 -0.26
C TYR A 109 -6.87 16.31 -0.53
N ARG A 110 -6.43 17.51 -0.89
CA ARG A 110 -5.00 17.81 -1.09
C ARG A 110 -4.21 17.68 0.21
N THR A 111 -4.75 18.20 1.31
CA THR A 111 -4.15 18.13 2.64
C THR A 111 -4.07 16.70 3.14
N ASP A 112 -5.19 15.98 3.13
CA ASP A 112 -5.27 14.58 3.56
C ASP A 112 -4.34 13.70 2.69
N GLY A 113 -4.29 13.96 1.38
CA GLY A 113 -3.39 13.30 0.45
C GLY A 113 -1.92 13.48 0.82
N ARG A 114 -1.51 14.72 1.17
CA ARG A 114 -0.16 15.01 1.65
C ARG A 114 0.14 14.31 2.98
N ASP A 115 -0.83 14.24 3.88
CA ASP A 115 -0.66 13.62 5.19
C ASP A 115 -0.38 12.12 5.07
N TYR A 116 -1.22 11.38 4.33
CA TYR A 116 -1.02 9.96 4.11
C TYR A 116 0.30 9.64 3.42
N LEU A 117 0.67 10.38 2.38
CA LEU A 117 1.94 10.16 1.69
C LEU A 117 3.15 10.48 2.57
N SER A 118 3.03 11.47 3.44
CA SER A 118 4.10 11.79 4.41
C SER A 118 4.31 10.64 5.39
N LEU A 119 3.24 9.95 5.81
CA LEU A 119 3.35 8.76 6.65
C LEU A 119 4.10 7.63 5.94
N VAL A 120 3.90 7.42 4.64
CA VAL A 120 4.67 6.44 3.85
C VAL A 120 6.17 6.76 3.92
N VAL A 121 6.54 8.01 3.63
CA VAL A 121 7.95 8.43 3.62
C VAL A 121 8.59 8.35 5.00
N ASN A 122 7.87 8.78 6.03
CA ASN A 122 8.42 8.90 7.38
C ASN A 122 8.47 7.55 8.13
N ASN A 123 7.48 6.68 7.95
CA ASN A 123 7.33 5.46 8.76
C ASN A 123 7.71 4.18 8.00
N TYR A 124 7.85 4.22 6.68
CA TYR A 124 8.12 3.05 5.85
C TYR A 124 9.30 3.30 4.90
N PRO A 125 10.51 3.53 5.43
CA PRO A 125 11.68 3.87 4.62
C PRO A 125 12.05 2.77 3.61
N ASP A 126 11.76 1.50 3.89
CA ASP A 126 12.09 0.39 2.98
C ASP A 126 10.95 0.00 2.05
N SER A 127 9.85 0.76 2.04
CA SER A 127 8.70 0.48 1.19
C SER A 127 8.99 0.75 -0.29
N GLU A 128 8.49 -0.13 -1.16
CA GLU A 128 8.46 0.09 -2.61
C GLU A 128 7.61 1.33 -3.00
N PHE A 129 6.69 1.73 -2.14
CA PHE A 129 5.83 2.90 -2.34
C PHE A 129 6.50 4.21 -1.93
N ARG A 130 7.63 4.19 -1.21
CA ARG A 130 8.33 5.40 -0.73
C ARG A 130 8.65 6.35 -1.88
N LYS A 131 9.30 5.84 -2.93
CA LYS A 131 9.71 6.66 -4.09
C LYS A 131 8.50 7.23 -4.84
N LEU A 132 7.39 6.50 -4.88
CA LEU A 132 6.15 6.99 -5.48
C LEU A 132 5.54 8.10 -4.64
N ALA A 133 5.51 7.94 -3.31
CA ALA A 133 5.04 8.96 -2.39
C ALA A 133 5.90 10.23 -2.45
N GLU A 134 7.24 10.11 -2.44
CA GLU A 134 8.17 11.23 -2.61
C GLU A 134 7.91 12.00 -3.89
N LYS A 135 7.68 11.29 -5.01
CA LYS A 135 7.37 11.91 -6.30
C LYS A 135 6.10 12.74 -6.22
N GLU A 136 5.02 12.21 -5.65
CA GLU A 136 3.76 12.96 -5.51
C GLU A 136 3.93 14.15 -4.54
N LEU A 137 4.63 13.96 -3.43
CA LEU A 137 4.91 15.00 -2.44
C LEU A 137 5.79 16.13 -2.96
N SER A 138 6.67 15.88 -3.94
CA SER A 138 7.50 16.92 -4.55
C SER A 138 6.66 18.07 -5.15
N ARG A 139 5.46 17.75 -5.65
CA ARG A 139 4.48 18.73 -6.16
C ARG A 139 3.75 19.52 -5.06
N LEU A 140 3.89 19.08 -3.81
CA LEU A 140 3.18 19.58 -2.63
C LEU A 140 4.11 20.24 -1.60
N GLY A 141 5.37 20.48 -1.96
CA GLY A 141 6.37 21.05 -1.05
C GLY A 141 7.02 20.04 -0.12
N GLY A 142 7.00 18.75 -0.48
CA GLY A 142 7.67 17.66 0.23
C GLY A 142 6.87 17.07 1.40
N PRO A 143 7.40 15.99 2.02
CA PRO A 143 6.78 15.34 3.17
C PRO A 143 6.63 16.32 4.35
N LYS A 144 5.51 16.23 5.06
CA LYS A 144 5.37 16.88 6.36
C LYS A 144 6.21 16.11 7.38
N ILE A 145 6.98 16.82 8.19
CA ILE A 145 7.69 16.21 9.31
C ILE A 145 6.64 15.83 10.37
N THR A 146 6.46 14.54 10.60
CA THR A 146 5.60 14.06 11.69
C THR A 146 6.40 14.13 12.99
N THR A 147 6.33 15.26 13.70
CA THR A 147 6.84 15.33 15.08
C THR A 147 5.92 14.45 15.94
N ARG A 148 6.40 13.28 16.36
CA ARG A 148 5.71 12.48 17.37
C ARG A 148 5.73 13.32 18.67
N GLN A 149 4.57 13.79 19.11
CA GLN A 149 4.39 14.30 20.47
C GLN A 149 4.22 13.12 21.43
#